data_AF-A0A2G5T870-F1
#
_entry.id   AF-A0A2G5T870-F1
#
_cell.length_a   1.000
_cell.length_b   1.000
_cell.length_c   1.000
_cell.angle_alpha   90.00
_cell.angle_beta   90.00
_cell.angle_gamma   90.00
#
_symmetry.space_group_name_H-M   'P 1'
#
loop_
_entity.id
_entity.type
_entity.pdbx_description
1 polymer ?
#
loop_
_entity_poly.entity_id
_entity_poly.type
_entity_poly.pdbx_seq_one_letter_code
_entity_poly.pdbx_strand_id
1 'polypeptide(L)'
;MVGFKIQTGEEAINSMRSMCKVSLGGQLEFIEKTNRMDNKKLIVFAGKDHLVEEEIIFECLEKHEGLKHFNFEDKKIPEEDQQKIMDSFSGAQKGASVYVANDTHFQNKSQAVLVADACRAMFENGMEMKNKL
;
A
#
# COMPACT_ATOMS: atom_id res chain seq x y z
N MET A 1 -0.71 24.23 10.39
CA MET A 1 -0.08 23.54 11.53
C MET A 1 -1.13 22.61 12.12
N VAL A 2 -1.07 21.32 11.76
CA VAL A 2 -1.96 20.30 12.31
C VAL A 2 -1.38 19.89 13.66
N GLY A 3 -1.79 20.57 14.72
CA GLY A 3 -1.49 20.16 16.09
C GLY A 3 -2.55 19.17 16.55
N PHE A 4 -2.16 18.06 17.16
CA PHE A 4 -3.11 17.23 17.91
C PHE A 4 -3.82 18.13 18.93
N LYS A 5 -5.15 18.23 18.87
CA LYS A 5 -5.94 18.87 19.92
C LYS A 5 -6.01 17.91 21.09
N ILE A 6 -4.99 17.95 21.95
CA ILE A 6 -4.89 17.08 23.11
C ILE A 6 -5.63 17.76 24.27
N GLN A 7 -6.65 17.10 24.83
CA GLN A 7 -7.45 17.64 25.93
C GLN A 7 -6.96 17.15 27.29
N THR A 8 -6.22 16.04 27.34
CA THR A 8 -5.72 15.44 28.59
C THR A 8 -4.29 14.90 28.49
N GLY A 9 -3.59 14.79 29.63
CA GLY A 9 -2.25 14.20 29.68
C GLY A 9 -2.21 12.72 29.27
N GLU A 10 -3.30 11.99 29.48
CA GLU A 10 -3.42 10.58 29.06
C GLU A 10 -3.52 10.47 27.52
N GLU A 11 -4.31 11.32 26.88
CA GLU A 11 -4.35 11.43 25.41
C GLU A 11 -2.98 11.79 24.84
N ALA A 12 -2.21 12.66 25.51
CA ALA A 12 -0.85 13.01 25.10
C ALA A 12 0.06 11.78 25.11
N ILE A 13 0.07 11.04 26.22
CA ILE A 13 0.92 9.86 26.41
C ILE A 13 0.52 8.76 25.42
N ASN A 14 -0.77 8.54 25.20
CA ASN A 14 -1.25 7.52 24.25
C ASN A 14 -0.95 7.91 22.80
N SER A 15 -1.07 9.19 22.44
CA SER A 15 -0.70 9.69 21.10
C SER A 15 0.80 9.55 20.86
N MET A 16 1.64 9.99 21.81
CA MET A 16 3.10 9.83 21.73
C MET A 16 3.52 8.36 21.70
N ARG A 17 2.93 7.51 22.55
CA ARG A 17 3.22 6.07 22.56
C ARG A 17 2.80 5.40 21.26
N SER A 18 1.70 5.83 20.64
CA SER A 18 1.27 5.35 19.33
C SER A 18 2.25 5.79 18.25
N MET A 19 2.63 7.07 18.22
CA MET A 19 3.65 7.58 17.29
C MET A 19 4.99 6.84 17.44
N CYS A 20 5.48 6.63 18.66
CA CYS A 20 6.73 5.88 18.91
C CYS A 20 6.65 4.40 18.46
N LYS A 21 5.45 3.81 18.43
CA LYS A 21 5.22 2.44 17.95
C LYS A 21 5.04 2.37 16.43
N VAL A 22 4.58 3.44 15.80
CA VAL A 22 4.54 3.60 14.35
C VAL A 22 5.93 4.07 13.89
N SER A 23 6.94 3.24 14.10
CA SER A 23 8.30 3.48 13.62
C SER A 23 8.53 2.63 12.36
N LEU A 24 8.92 3.28 11.26
CA LEU A 24 9.36 2.61 10.03
C LEU A 24 10.49 1.61 10.32
N GLY A 25 11.38 1.94 11.26
CA GLY A 25 12.46 1.05 11.69
C GLY A 25 11.98 -0.27 12.29
N GLY A 26 10.79 -0.28 12.92
CA GLY A 26 10.17 -1.51 13.43
C GLY A 26 9.45 -2.35 12.36
N GLN A 27 9.19 -1.77 11.18
CA GLN A 27 8.53 -2.47 10.08
C GLN A 27 9.52 -3.11 9.10
N LEU A 28 10.79 -2.64 9.07
CA LEU A 28 11.80 -3.09 8.13
C LEU A 28 12.02 -4.61 8.15
N GLU A 29 12.10 -5.22 9.33
CA GLU A 29 12.26 -6.68 9.47
C GLU A 29 11.13 -7.45 8.76
N PHE A 30 9.89 -6.95 8.86
CA PHE A 30 8.73 -7.57 8.21
C PHE A 30 8.72 -7.33 6.70
N ILE A 31 9.19 -6.16 6.25
CA ILE A 31 9.37 -5.85 4.82
C ILE A 31 10.42 -6.78 4.22
N GLU A 32 11.57 -6.95 4.87
CA GLU A 32 12.62 -7.88 4.42
C GLU A 32 12.12 -9.33 4.37
N LYS A 33 11.36 -9.76 5.39
CA LYS A 33 10.75 -11.09 5.41
C LYS A 33 9.80 -11.27 4.23
N THR A 34 8.94 -10.30 3.95
CA THR A 34 7.99 -10.37 2.83
C THR A 34 8.68 -10.29 1.45
N ASN A 35 9.81 -9.59 1.32
CA ASN A 35 10.61 -9.60 0.09
C ASN A 35 11.16 -11.00 -0.23
N ARG A 36 11.59 -11.75 0.80
CA ARG A 36 12.11 -13.13 0.66
C ARG A 36 11.02 -14.17 0.40
N MET A 37 9.77 -13.89 0.78
CA MET A 37 8.63 -14.78 0.52
C MET A 37 8.17 -14.70 -0.94
N ASP A 38 7.61 -15.79 -1.45
CA ASP A 38 6.95 -15.83 -2.77
C ASP A 38 5.51 -15.34 -2.67
N ASN A 39 5.34 -14.13 -2.15
CA ASN A 39 4.04 -13.49 -1.99
C ASN A 39 3.90 -12.36 -3.01
N LYS A 40 2.69 -12.25 -3.59
CA LYS A 40 2.28 -11.05 -4.32
C LYS A 40 1.86 -9.96 -3.33
N LYS A 41 2.13 -8.70 -3.68
CA LYS A 41 1.96 -7.53 -2.82
C LYS A 41 1.23 -6.43 -3.58
N LEU A 42 0.17 -5.88 -2.99
CA LEU A 42 -0.44 -4.62 -3.40
C LEU A 42 -0.30 -3.62 -2.24
N ILE A 43 0.23 -2.44 -2.54
CA ILE A 43 0.27 -1.32 -1.60
C ILE A 43 -0.48 -0.15 -2.21
N VAL A 44 -1.53 0.34 -1.56
CA VAL A 44 -2.33 1.49 -2.01
C VAL A 44 -2.21 2.59 -0.97
N PHE A 45 -1.94 3.81 -1.41
CA PHE A 45 -1.75 4.97 -0.53
C PHE A 45 -2.20 6.28 -1.21
N ALA A 46 -2.48 7.31 -0.40
CA ALA A 46 -3.14 8.56 -0.80
C ALA A 46 -2.25 9.78 -0.56
N GLY A 47 -2.36 10.78 -1.43
CA GLY A 47 -1.67 12.08 -1.23
C GLY A 47 -2.37 13.00 -0.22
N LYS A 48 -3.70 12.96 -0.10
CA LYS A 48 -4.45 13.73 0.92
C LYS A 48 -4.79 12.88 2.14
N ASP A 49 -3.90 11.96 2.50
CA ASP A 49 -3.94 11.28 3.77
C ASP A 49 -3.48 12.23 4.89
N HIS A 50 -4.33 12.45 5.89
CA HIS A 50 -4.04 13.34 7.01
C HIS A 50 -3.49 12.58 8.23
N LEU A 51 -3.39 11.25 8.14
CA LEU A 51 -2.88 10.38 9.20
C LEU A 51 -1.48 9.86 8.90
N VAL A 52 -1.13 9.72 7.62
CA VAL A 52 0.18 9.25 7.17
C VAL A 52 0.74 10.22 6.15
N GLU A 53 1.93 10.75 6.42
CA GLU A 53 2.64 11.66 5.52
C GLU A 53 3.11 10.90 4.27
N GLU A 54 2.97 11.52 3.11
CA GLU A 54 3.29 10.94 1.80
C GLU A 54 4.75 10.51 1.72
N GLU A 55 5.66 11.34 2.23
CA GLU A 55 7.10 11.12 2.24
C GLU A 55 7.49 9.85 3.00
N ILE A 56 6.80 9.57 4.12
CA ILE A 56 7.04 8.36 4.94
C ILE A 56 6.66 7.10 4.15
N ILE A 57 5.57 7.14 3.38
CA ILE A 57 5.14 5.99 2.59
C ILE A 57 6.11 5.76 1.43
N PHE A 58 6.56 6.81 0.76
CA PHE A 58 7.57 6.68 -0.30
C PHE A 58 8.89 6.11 0.24
N GLU A 59 9.38 6.57 1.40
CA GLU A 59 10.57 5.99 2.04
C GLU A 59 10.37 4.49 2.37
N CYS A 60 9.18 4.12 2.82
CA CYS A 60 8.81 2.73 3.07
C CYS A 60 8.80 1.89 1.77
N LEU A 61 8.25 2.45 0.69
CA LEU A 61 8.15 1.78 -0.61
C LEU A 61 9.51 1.43 -1.21
N GLU A 62 10.52 2.27 -1.01
CA GLU A 62 11.89 1.99 -1.45
C GLU A 62 12.45 0.68 -0.85
N LYS A 63 11.92 0.25 0.31
CA LYS A 63 12.32 -1.00 0.96
C LYS A 63 11.61 -2.23 0.40
N HIS A 64 10.53 -2.05 -0.37
CA HIS A 64 9.81 -3.15 -0.99
C HIS A 64 10.37 -3.50 -2.36
N GLU A 65 10.81 -4.76 -2.52
CA GLU A 65 11.36 -5.22 -3.79
C GLU A 65 10.27 -5.76 -4.74
N GLY A 66 10.49 -5.54 -6.04
CA GLY A 66 9.73 -6.18 -7.13
C GLY A 66 8.34 -5.59 -7.40
N LEU A 67 8.04 -4.41 -6.87
CA LEU A 67 6.77 -3.71 -7.11
C LEU A 67 6.86 -2.78 -8.33
N LYS A 68 5.82 -2.79 -9.15
CA LYS A 68 5.61 -1.73 -10.15
C LYS A 68 4.91 -0.54 -9.50
N HIS A 69 5.48 0.65 -9.62
CA HIS A 69 4.83 1.84 -9.10
C HIS A 69 3.90 2.48 -10.13
N PHE A 70 2.69 2.82 -9.70
CA PHE A 70 1.69 3.57 -10.45
C PHE A 70 1.30 4.83 -9.69
N ASN A 71 1.16 5.93 -10.41
CA ASN A 71 0.82 7.24 -9.86
C ASN A 71 -0.38 7.80 -10.63
N PHE A 72 -1.43 8.17 -9.91
CA PHE A 72 -2.64 8.76 -10.45
C PHE A 72 -3.02 10.03 -9.70
N GLU A 73 -3.33 11.10 -10.44
CA GLU A 73 -3.79 12.33 -9.81
C GLU A 73 -5.22 12.24 -9.33
N ASP A 74 -6.11 11.67 -10.15
CA ASP A 74 -7.52 11.58 -9.85
C ASP A 74 -7.89 10.30 -9.10
N LYS A 75 -8.94 10.39 -8.27
CA LYS A 75 -9.46 9.24 -7.52
C LYS A 75 -9.90 8.08 -8.40
N LYS A 76 -10.35 8.38 -9.62
CA LYS A 76 -10.84 7.38 -10.56
C LYS A 76 -9.69 6.92 -11.45
N ILE A 77 -9.22 5.72 -11.19
CA ILE A 77 -8.20 5.07 -12.02
C ILE A 77 -8.88 4.59 -13.32
N PRO A 78 -8.36 4.94 -14.51
CA PRO A 78 -8.88 4.43 -15.79
C PRO A 78 -8.84 2.90 -15.86
N GLU A 79 -9.83 2.27 -16.52
CA GLU A 79 -9.91 0.81 -16.63
C GLU A 79 -8.66 0.19 -17.27
N GLU A 80 -8.09 0.87 -18.28
CA GLU A 80 -6.85 0.44 -18.93
C GLU A 80 -5.66 0.37 -17.95
N ASP A 81 -5.60 1.31 -16.99
CA ASP A 81 -4.54 1.35 -16.00
C ASP A 81 -4.80 0.36 -14.86
N GLN A 82 -6.07 0.13 -14.51
CA GLN A 82 -6.46 -0.96 -13.61
C GLN A 82 -5.97 -2.30 -14.16
N GLN A 83 -6.16 -2.56 -15.46
CA GLN A 83 -5.65 -3.78 -16.09
C GLN A 83 -4.12 -3.88 -16.01
N LYS A 84 -3.39 -2.78 -16.28
CA LYS A 84 -1.91 -2.76 -16.13
C LYS A 84 -1.46 -3.07 -14.69
N ILE A 85 -2.24 -2.65 -13.69
CA ILE A 85 -2.00 -3.01 -12.29
C ILE A 85 -2.22 -4.50 -12.09
N MET A 86 -3.31 -5.07 -12.62
CA MET A 86 -3.58 -6.52 -12.51
C MET A 86 -2.48 -7.37 -13.16
N ASP A 87 -1.99 -6.93 -14.33
CA ASP A 87 -0.94 -7.63 -15.07
C ASP A 87 0.37 -7.68 -14.28
N SER A 88 0.60 -6.74 -13.35
CA SER A 88 1.78 -6.74 -12.48
C SER A 88 1.82 -7.91 -11.47
N PHE A 89 0.72 -8.64 -11.30
CA PHE A 89 0.68 -9.85 -10.48
C PHE A 89 1.04 -11.12 -11.25
N SER A 90 1.22 -11.03 -12.57
CA SER A 90 1.61 -12.16 -13.41
C SER A 90 3.13 -12.38 -13.46
N GLY A 91 3.56 -13.61 -13.75
CA GLY A 91 4.97 -13.95 -13.96
C GLY A 91 5.89 -13.65 -12.78
N ALA A 92 7.09 -13.13 -13.09
CA ALA A 92 8.16 -12.87 -12.12
C ALA A 92 7.97 -11.59 -11.29
N GLN A 93 6.99 -10.76 -11.62
CA GLN A 93 6.75 -9.50 -10.92
C GLN A 93 6.02 -9.75 -9.59
N LYS A 94 6.39 -9.05 -8.51
CA LYS A 94 5.83 -9.29 -7.17
C LYS A 94 4.57 -8.47 -6.89
N GLY A 95 4.13 -7.65 -7.83
CA GLY A 95 2.88 -6.87 -7.74
C GLY A 95 3.10 -5.39 -7.95
N ALA A 96 2.31 -4.56 -7.26
CA ALA A 96 2.21 -3.13 -7.51
C ALA A 96 2.17 -2.28 -6.24
N SER A 97 2.65 -1.05 -6.36
CA SER A 97 2.29 0.06 -5.48
C SER A 97 1.49 1.09 -6.28
N VAL A 98 0.41 1.61 -5.69
CA VAL A 98 -0.54 2.51 -6.33
C VAL A 98 -0.71 3.75 -5.46
N TYR A 99 -0.27 4.89 -5.97
CA TYR A 99 -0.47 6.19 -5.37
C TYR A 99 -1.64 6.92 -6.03
N VAL A 100 -2.52 7.50 -5.23
CA VAL A 100 -3.66 8.30 -5.71
C VAL A 100 -3.65 9.67 -5.02
N ALA A 101 -3.16 10.70 -5.70
CA ALA A 101 -2.83 12.00 -5.10
C ALA A 101 -4.05 12.68 -4.47
N ASN A 102 -5.18 12.71 -5.19
CA ASN A 102 -6.38 13.38 -4.70
C ASN A 102 -7.26 12.52 -3.77
N ASP A 103 -6.83 11.31 -3.40
CA ASP A 103 -7.58 10.47 -2.47
C ASP A 103 -7.24 10.74 -0.99
N THR A 104 -8.06 10.23 -0.07
CA THR A 104 -7.90 10.44 1.39
C THR A 104 -7.69 9.11 2.09
N HIS A 105 -7.35 9.12 3.38
CA HIS A 105 -7.13 7.90 4.19
C HIS A 105 -8.21 6.80 4.04
N PHE A 106 -9.45 7.16 3.71
CA PHE A 106 -10.55 6.21 3.47
C PHE A 106 -10.50 5.56 2.08
N GLN A 107 -9.30 5.25 1.57
CA GLN A 107 -9.08 4.66 0.25
C GLN A 107 -9.71 3.28 0.11
N ASN A 108 -9.92 2.58 1.23
CA ASN A 108 -10.67 1.32 1.26
C ASN A 108 -12.09 1.45 0.71
N LYS A 109 -12.69 2.66 0.69
CA LYS A 109 -13.99 2.92 0.07
C LYS A 109 -13.88 3.27 -1.40
N SER A 110 -12.99 4.19 -1.76
CA SER A 110 -12.83 4.67 -3.14
C SER A 110 -12.14 3.64 -4.05
N GLN A 111 -11.20 2.88 -3.51
CA GLN A 111 -10.41 1.87 -4.22
C GLN A 111 -10.84 0.44 -3.88
N ALA A 112 -12.04 0.24 -3.33
CA ALA A 112 -12.55 -1.08 -2.95
C ALA A 112 -12.53 -2.07 -4.11
N VAL A 113 -12.94 -1.62 -5.29
CA VAL A 113 -12.98 -2.42 -6.52
C VAL A 113 -11.56 -2.82 -6.94
N LEU A 114 -10.63 -1.86 -6.97
CA LEU A 114 -9.21 -2.13 -7.26
C LEU A 114 -8.63 -3.19 -6.33
N VAL A 115 -8.90 -3.09 -5.02
CA VAL A 115 -8.41 -4.06 -4.02
C VAL A 115 -9.03 -5.44 -4.26
N ALA A 116 -10.33 -5.51 -4.54
CA ALA A 116 -11.01 -6.77 -4.81
C ALA A 116 -10.48 -7.44 -6.09
N ASP A 117 -10.32 -6.69 -7.17
CA ASP A 117 -9.79 -7.19 -8.44
C ASP A 117 -8.33 -7.61 -8.31
N ALA A 118 -7.51 -6.87 -7.56
CA ALA A 118 -6.14 -7.25 -7.28
C ALA A 118 -6.05 -8.56 -6.49
N CYS A 119 -6.88 -8.73 -5.45
CA CYS A 119 -6.98 -9.99 -4.72
C CYS A 119 -7.32 -11.15 -5.67
N ARG A 120 -8.31 -10.98 -6.54
CA ARG A 120 -8.68 -12.00 -7.54
C ARG A 120 -7.49 -12.31 -8.46
N ALA A 121 -6.87 -11.29 -9.06
CA ALA A 121 -5.74 -11.44 -9.99
C ALA A 121 -4.54 -12.14 -9.34
N MET A 122 -4.24 -11.86 -8.07
CA MET A 122 -3.17 -12.54 -7.33
C MET A 122 -3.40 -14.05 -7.21
N PHE A 123 -4.64 -14.48 -7.01
CA PHE A 123 -4.98 -15.91 -6.90
C PHE A 123 -5.07 -16.60 -8.25
N GLU A 124 -5.68 -15.96 -9.25
CA GLU A 124 -5.85 -16.53 -10.59
C GLU A 124 -4.48 -16.73 -11.29
N ASN A 125 -3.62 -15.72 -11.26
CA ASN A 125 -2.27 -15.80 -11.81
C ASN A 125 -1.35 -16.75 -11.00
N GLY A 126 -1.68 -17.01 -9.73
CA GLY A 126 -1.00 -18.00 -8.90
C GLY A 126 -1.33 -19.45 -9.27
N MET A 127 -2.49 -19.70 -9.90
CA MET A 127 -2.93 -21.05 -10.30
C MET A 127 -2.32 -21.50 -11.63
N GLU A 128 -2.08 -20.59 -12.58
CA GLU A 128 -1.45 -20.93 -13.86
C GLU A 128 -0.04 -21.51 -13.73
N MET A 129 0.68 -21.17 -12.65
CA MET A 129 2.01 -21.71 -12.34
C MET A 129 1.98 -23.14 -11.79
N LYS A 130 0.86 -23.60 -11.19
CA LYS A 130 0.78 -24.92 -10.56
C LYS A 130 0.35 -26.04 -11.52
N ASN A 131 -0.28 -25.71 -12.64
CA ASN A 131 -0.82 -26.69 -13.60
C ASN A 131 0.14 -27.03 -14.76
N LYS A 132 1.42 -26.63 -14.68
CA LYS A 132 2.46 -26.99 -15.65
C LYS A 132 3.42 -28.05 -15.07
N LEU A 133 2.89 -29.22 -14.74
CA LEU A 133 3.66 -30.43 -14.42
C LEU A 133 3.16 -31.60 -15.27
#